data_AF-A0A7S3IFL5-F1
#
_entry.id   AF-A0A7S3IFL5-F1
#
_cell.length_a   1.000
_cell.length_b   1.000
_cell.length_c   1.000
_cell.angle_alpha   90.00
_cell.angle_beta   90.00
_cell.angle_gamma   90.00
#
_symmetry.space_group_name_H-M   'P 1'
#
loop_
_entity.id
_entity.type
_entity.pdbx_description
1 polymer ?
#
loop_
_entity_poly.entity_id
_entity_poly.type
_entity_poly.pdbx_seq_one_letter_code
_entity_poly.pdbx_strand_id
1 'polypeptide(L)'
;MEGFLDLVNLKKLYLEKNEISKLDGLDNCRKLEELYLGNQELAPTVEFSFDEYSLAAISSTLKILDLPNSNVVNPKPLYYLENIEHLNMKDNKIEDFEHQVCPLLQTMNQLYILQLNRNPVSVITKYRDQVVLLSRSIRELDGKDITDQERQYLVSLISRKKQGSMYADIKKKKEDLSKEMTVNGHHFQIHQQKKFLLENMGPHKTGGRDLDGIAETISFDNFKDMYYNKTGQLPDTDEEIEQLQ
;
A
#
# COMPACT_ATOMS: atom_id res chain seq x y z
N MET A 1 14.72 -4.36 -7.68
CA MET A 1 14.67 -3.20 -8.62
C MET A 1 15.88 -2.31 -8.39
N GLU A 2 16.81 -2.29 -9.34
CA GLU A 2 18.00 -1.45 -9.28
C GLU A 2 17.88 -0.26 -10.24
N GLY A 3 18.35 0.93 -9.88
CA GLY A 3 18.38 2.09 -10.80
C GLY A 3 17.66 3.34 -10.32
N PHE A 4 16.86 3.24 -9.26
CA PHE A 4 16.14 4.37 -8.67
C PHE A 4 16.98 5.21 -7.69
N LEU A 5 18.23 4.81 -7.42
CA LEU A 5 19.08 5.45 -6.42
C LEU A 5 19.33 6.95 -6.66
N ASP A 6 19.36 7.39 -7.92
CA ASP A 6 19.62 8.80 -8.27
C ASP A 6 18.33 9.62 -8.46
N LEU A 7 17.14 9.00 -8.35
CA LEU A 7 15.85 9.59 -8.69
C LEU A 7 15.23 10.37 -7.52
N VAL A 8 16.02 11.24 -6.89
CA VAL A 8 15.66 11.98 -5.66
C VAL A 8 14.50 12.98 -5.85
N ASN A 9 14.21 13.37 -7.09
CA ASN A 9 13.15 14.30 -7.46
C ASN A 9 11.90 13.61 -8.05
N LEU A 10 11.87 12.27 -8.09
CA LEU A 10 10.76 11.52 -8.65
C LEU A 10 9.47 11.76 -7.86
N LYS A 11 8.40 12.13 -8.56
CA LYS A 11 7.04 12.31 -8.01
C LYS A 11 6.06 11.27 -8.53
N LYS A 12 6.21 10.83 -9.79
CA LYS A 12 5.32 9.85 -10.41
C LYS A 12 6.08 8.72 -11.06
N LEU A 13 5.70 7.49 -10.75
CA LEU A 13 6.36 6.29 -11.26
C LEU A 13 5.33 5.33 -11.86
N TYR A 14 5.47 5.06 -13.16
CA TYR A 14 4.62 4.16 -13.93
C TYR A 14 5.41 2.90 -14.31
N LEU A 15 5.01 1.77 -13.75
CA LEU A 15 5.67 0.46 -13.85
C LEU A 15 4.68 -0.64 -14.24
N GLU A 16 3.50 -0.29 -14.76
CA GLU A 16 2.47 -1.26 -15.16
C GLU A 16 2.94 -2.20 -16.28
N LYS A 17 2.38 -3.41 -16.32
CA LYS A 17 2.62 -4.40 -17.39
C LYS A 17 4.07 -4.86 -17.53
N ASN A 18 4.70 -5.16 -16.40
CA ASN A 18 6.03 -5.76 -16.33
C ASN A 18 5.97 -7.06 -15.56
N GLU A 19 7.09 -7.56 -15.04
CA GLU A 19 7.18 -8.82 -14.29
C GLU A 19 7.74 -8.59 -12.87
N ILE A 20 7.42 -7.43 -12.28
CA ILE A 20 7.96 -7.04 -10.98
C ILE A 20 7.25 -7.82 -9.89
N SER A 21 7.98 -8.71 -9.22
CA SER A 21 7.48 -9.52 -8.09
C SER A 21 7.71 -8.89 -6.71
N LYS A 22 8.51 -7.82 -6.65
CA LYS A 22 8.85 -7.15 -5.40
C LYS A 22 8.98 -5.65 -5.58
N LEU A 23 8.32 -4.88 -4.70
CA LEU A 23 8.56 -3.44 -4.56
C LEU A 23 9.79 -3.18 -3.69
N ASP A 24 10.91 -2.77 -4.28
CA ASP A 24 12.16 -2.43 -3.60
C ASP A 24 12.92 -1.30 -4.33
N GLY A 25 14.05 -0.85 -3.77
CA GLY A 25 14.96 0.13 -4.38
C GLY A 25 14.48 1.60 -4.35
N LEU A 26 13.40 1.92 -3.63
CA LEU A 26 12.83 3.29 -3.57
C LEU A 26 13.39 4.14 -2.41
N ASP A 27 14.47 3.72 -1.77
CA ASP A 27 15.07 4.32 -0.57
C ASP A 27 15.34 5.84 -0.68
N ASN A 28 15.66 6.29 -1.90
CA ASN A 28 15.97 7.68 -2.21
C ASN A 28 14.80 8.46 -2.85
N CYS A 29 13.69 7.80 -3.22
CA CYS A 29 12.54 8.39 -3.91
C CYS A 29 11.59 9.11 -2.93
N ARG A 30 12.12 9.90 -2.00
CA ARG A 30 11.35 10.48 -0.87
C ARG A 30 10.34 11.56 -1.27
N LYS A 31 10.29 11.94 -2.55
CA LYS A 31 9.30 12.87 -3.12
C LYS A 31 8.20 12.16 -3.93
N LEU A 32 8.18 10.82 -3.94
CA LEU A 32 7.23 10.05 -4.73
C LEU A 32 5.81 10.22 -4.19
N GLU A 33 4.91 10.70 -5.05
CA GLU A 33 3.50 10.99 -4.75
C GLU A 33 2.56 9.95 -5.39
N GLU A 34 2.90 9.43 -6.58
CA GLU A 34 2.06 8.49 -7.32
C GLU A 34 2.88 7.30 -7.82
N LEU A 35 2.39 6.09 -7.55
CA LEU A 35 3.03 4.84 -7.95
C LEU A 35 2.01 3.89 -8.59
N TYR A 36 2.28 3.53 -9.83
CA TYR A 36 1.45 2.63 -10.63
C TYR A 36 2.24 1.36 -10.97
N LEU A 37 1.72 0.22 -10.53
CA LEU A 37 2.36 -1.10 -10.57
C LEU A 37 1.37 -2.18 -11.03
N GLY A 38 0.24 -1.81 -11.63
CA GLY A 38 -0.77 -2.78 -12.03
C GLY A 38 -0.31 -3.77 -13.11
N ASN A 39 -0.89 -4.96 -13.11
CA ASN A 39 -0.72 -6.00 -14.13
C ASN A 39 0.73 -6.49 -14.26
N GLN A 40 1.38 -6.92 -13.18
CA GLN A 40 2.77 -7.41 -13.22
C GLN A 40 2.97 -8.81 -13.83
N GLU A 41 2.03 -9.31 -14.63
CA GLU A 41 2.12 -10.59 -15.39
C GLU A 41 2.80 -11.79 -14.67
N LEU A 42 2.71 -11.82 -13.32
CA LEU A 42 3.44 -12.79 -12.51
C LEU A 42 2.90 -14.19 -12.72
N ALA A 43 3.81 -15.17 -12.65
CA ALA A 43 3.41 -16.56 -12.56
C ALA A 43 2.44 -16.75 -11.35
N PRO A 44 1.40 -17.59 -11.46
CA PRO A 44 0.39 -17.75 -10.40
C PRO A 44 0.93 -18.14 -9.02
N THR A 45 2.14 -18.71 -8.97
CA THR A 45 2.83 -19.14 -7.75
C THR A 45 3.71 -18.05 -7.13
N VAL A 46 3.91 -16.92 -7.81
CA VAL A 46 4.79 -15.83 -7.35
C VAL A 46 3.93 -14.71 -6.79
N GLU A 47 4.00 -14.53 -5.47
CA GLU A 47 3.31 -13.43 -4.78
C GLU A 47 4.06 -12.13 -4.94
N PHE A 48 3.34 -11.02 -5.07
CA PHE A 48 3.96 -9.70 -5.02
C PHE A 48 4.27 -9.32 -3.57
N SER A 49 5.53 -8.96 -3.35
CA SER A 49 6.07 -8.62 -2.03
C SER A 49 6.52 -7.17 -1.94
N PHE A 50 6.71 -6.67 -0.73
CA PHE A 50 7.13 -5.30 -0.47
C PHE A 50 8.36 -5.28 0.42
N ASP A 51 9.33 -4.46 0.06
CA ASP A 51 10.46 -4.11 0.92
C ASP A 51 10.07 -2.99 1.89
N GLU A 52 10.39 -3.18 3.18
CA GLU A 52 9.99 -2.24 4.23
C GLU A 52 10.77 -0.92 4.16
N TYR A 53 12.03 -0.93 3.74
CA TYR A 53 12.83 0.30 3.63
C TYR A 53 12.31 1.20 2.51
N SER A 54 11.99 0.61 1.37
CA SER A 54 11.38 1.28 0.23
C SER A 54 10.04 1.90 0.60
N LEU A 55 9.17 1.15 1.29
CA LEU A 55 7.90 1.67 1.78
C LEU A 55 8.09 2.77 2.84
N ALA A 56 9.02 2.60 3.79
CA ALA A 56 9.30 3.59 4.80
C ALA A 56 9.80 4.91 4.17
N ALA A 57 10.65 4.83 3.14
CA ALA A 57 11.20 5.99 2.44
C ALA A 57 10.13 6.85 1.75
N ILE A 58 9.14 6.21 1.11
CA ILE A 58 8.06 6.90 0.39
C ILE A 58 6.82 7.18 1.25
N SER A 59 6.78 6.64 2.47
CA SER A 59 5.59 6.64 3.33
C SER A 59 5.04 8.02 3.71
N SER A 60 5.90 9.05 3.72
CA SER A 60 5.49 10.42 4.06
C SER A 60 4.93 11.20 2.88
N THR A 61 5.19 10.77 1.64
CA THR A 61 4.85 11.51 0.42
C THR A 61 3.87 10.78 -0.48
N LEU A 62 3.84 9.45 -0.47
CA LEU A 62 2.98 8.69 -1.38
C LEU A 62 1.49 8.93 -1.09
N LYS A 63 0.75 9.32 -2.14
CA LYS A 63 -0.68 9.64 -2.14
C LYS A 63 -1.50 8.62 -2.92
N ILE A 64 -0.96 8.13 -4.03
CA ILE A 64 -1.65 7.17 -4.90
C ILE A 64 -0.80 5.91 -5.03
N LEU A 65 -1.39 4.77 -4.72
CA LEU A 65 -0.84 3.45 -5.02
C LEU A 65 -1.86 2.67 -5.85
N ASP A 66 -1.50 2.41 -7.10
CA ASP A 66 -2.29 1.62 -8.04
C ASP A 66 -1.59 0.29 -8.32
N LEU A 67 -2.15 -0.81 -7.79
CA LEU A 67 -1.58 -2.16 -7.87
C LEU A 67 -2.66 -3.21 -8.20
N PRO A 68 -3.48 -3.03 -9.25
CA PRO A 68 -4.46 -4.03 -9.64
C PRO A 68 -3.79 -5.24 -10.31
N ASN A 69 -4.32 -6.44 -10.09
CA ASN A 69 -3.89 -7.66 -10.80
C ASN A 69 -2.36 -7.92 -10.72
N SER A 70 -1.83 -7.96 -9.50
CA SER A 70 -0.39 -8.18 -9.26
C SER A 70 -0.13 -9.31 -8.26
N ASN A 71 -1.08 -10.21 -8.00
CA ASN A 71 -0.93 -11.32 -7.05
C ASN A 71 -0.51 -10.92 -5.61
N VAL A 72 -1.05 -9.81 -5.10
CA VAL A 72 -0.85 -9.41 -3.70
C VAL A 72 -1.69 -10.29 -2.78
N VAL A 73 -1.02 -11.06 -1.92
CA VAL A 73 -1.68 -11.87 -0.87
C VAL A 73 -1.63 -11.16 0.48
N ASN A 74 -0.49 -10.53 0.81
CA ASN A 74 -0.26 -9.90 2.12
C ASN A 74 -0.02 -8.39 2.00
N PRO A 75 -1.04 -7.55 2.28
CA PRO A 75 -0.91 -6.10 2.22
C PRO A 75 -0.35 -5.48 3.52
N LYS A 76 0.05 -6.29 4.53
CA LYS A 76 0.54 -5.79 5.82
C LYS A 76 1.66 -4.75 5.73
N PRO A 77 2.66 -4.89 4.85
CA PRO A 77 3.73 -3.89 4.75
C PRO A 77 3.21 -2.47 4.43
N LEU A 78 2.05 -2.36 3.77
CA LEU A 78 1.47 -1.06 3.40
C LEU A 78 1.02 -0.21 4.60
N TYR A 79 1.05 -0.74 5.83
CA TYR A 79 0.65 -0.02 7.04
C TYR A 79 1.48 1.27 7.28
N TYR A 80 2.68 1.38 6.70
CA TYR A 80 3.53 2.56 6.80
C TYR A 80 2.97 3.78 6.04
N LEU A 81 2.14 3.55 5.01
CA LEU A 81 1.70 4.56 4.04
C LEU A 81 0.50 5.37 4.57
N GLU A 82 0.70 6.07 5.68
CA GLU A 82 -0.36 6.79 6.42
C GLU A 82 -1.00 7.95 5.64
N ASN A 83 -0.32 8.46 4.61
CA ASN A 83 -0.73 9.62 3.81
C ASN A 83 -1.45 9.26 2.50
N ILE A 84 -1.70 7.98 2.24
CA ILE A 84 -2.39 7.50 1.04
C ILE A 84 -3.81 8.05 0.98
N GLU A 85 -4.19 8.52 -0.20
CA GLU A 85 -5.50 9.06 -0.55
C GLU A 85 -6.28 8.12 -1.47
N HIS A 86 -5.58 7.44 -2.38
CA HIS A 86 -6.15 6.45 -3.29
C HIS A 86 -5.34 5.16 -3.25
N LEU A 87 -6.00 4.07 -2.86
CA LEU A 87 -5.43 2.72 -2.86
C LEU A 87 -6.27 1.80 -3.76
N ASN A 88 -5.67 1.38 -4.88
CA ASN A 88 -6.24 0.37 -5.75
C ASN A 88 -5.47 -0.94 -5.63
N MET A 89 -6.11 -1.97 -5.09
CA MET A 89 -5.61 -3.34 -5.02
C MET A 89 -6.62 -4.33 -5.60
N LYS A 90 -7.41 -3.89 -6.59
CA LYS A 90 -8.36 -4.73 -7.31
C LYS A 90 -7.70 -5.99 -7.90
N ASP A 91 -8.45 -7.07 -8.06
CA ASP A 91 -7.96 -8.29 -8.75
C ASP A 91 -6.71 -8.93 -8.07
N ASN A 92 -6.62 -8.86 -6.74
CA ASN A 92 -5.56 -9.51 -5.96
C ASN A 92 -6.12 -10.69 -5.12
N LYS A 93 -5.37 -11.17 -4.13
CA LYS A 93 -5.69 -12.36 -3.32
C LYS A 93 -5.86 -12.04 -1.82
N ILE A 94 -6.28 -10.82 -1.49
CA ILE A 94 -6.52 -10.38 -0.11
C ILE A 94 -7.79 -11.07 0.41
N GLU A 95 -7.68 -11.82 1.50
CA GLU A 95 -8.76 -12.67 2.00
C GLU A 95 -9.26 -12.29 3.40
N ASP A 96 -8.38 -11.77 4.25
CA ASP A 96 -8.68 -11.57 5.66
C ASP A 96 -9.01 -10.10 5.95
N PHE A 97 -10.28 -9.84 6.27
CA PHE A 97 -10.68 -8.49 6.62
C PHE A 97 -10.09 -8.00 7.94
N GLU A 98 -9.97 -8.86 8.94
CA GLU A 98 -9.61 -8.47 10.30
C GLU A 98 -8.11 -8.22 10.48
N HIS A 99 -7.28 -9.04 9.84
CA HIS A 99 -5.83 -9.03 9.98
C HIS A 99 -5.10 -8.36 8.82
N GLN A 100 -5.76 -8.14 7.67
CA GLN A 100 -5.15 -7.47 6.51
C GLN A 100 -5.81 -6.13 6.19
N VAL A 101 -7.15 -6.05 6.16
CA VAL A 101 -7.85 -4.82 5.75
C VAL A 101 -8.09 -3.85 6.91
N CYS A 102 -8.57 -4.34 8.05
CA CYS A 102 -8.90 -3.52 9.22
C CYS A 102 -7.73 -2.63 9.67
N PRO A 103 -6.47 -3.11 9.74
CA PRO A 103 -5.35 -2.26 10.12
C PRO A 103 -5.06 -1.14 9.11
N LEU A 104 -5.23 -1.37 7.79
CA LEU A 104 -5.11 -0.33 6.76
C LEU A 104 -6.11 0.80 7.02
N LEU A 105 -7.37 0.44 7.30
CA LEU A 105 -8.44 1.41 7.57
C LEU A 105 -8.20 2.24 8.85
N GLN A 106 -7.37 1.74 9.76
CA GLN A 106 -7.06 2.40 11.03
C GLN A 106 -5.82 3.30 10.95
N THR A 107 -4.84 2.97 10.09
CA THR A 107 -3.62 3.77 9.91
C THR A 107 -3.80 4.86 8.85
N MET A 108 -4.50 4.58 7.75
CA MET A 108 -4.64 5.48 6.61
C MET A 108 -5.80 6.48 6.81
N ASN A 109 -5.55 7.51 7.62
CA ASN A 109 -6.57 8.51 7.96
C ASN A 109 -6.93 9.47 6.82
N GLN A 110 -6.17 9.46 5.72
CA GLN A 110 -6.43 10.25 4.51
C GLN A 110 -6.96 9.43 3.34
N LEU A 111 -7.24 8.12 3.54
CA LEU A 111 -7.71 7.26 2.46
C LEU A 111 -9.14 7.63 2.06
N TYR A 112 -9.31 8.14 0.84
CA TYR A 112 -10.61 8.57 0.31
C TYR A 112 -11.21 7.56 -0.66
N ILE A 113 -10.37 6.90 -1.47
CA ILE A 113 -10.79 5.92 -2.47
C ILE A 113 -10.08 4.60 -2.19
N LEU A 114 -10.88 3.54 -2.02
CA LEU A 114 -10.37 2.17 -1.81
C LEU A 114 -11.00 1.23 -2.83
N GLN A 115 -10.18 0.49 -3.56
CA GLN A 115 -10.62 -0.55 -4.49
C GLN A 115 -10.03 -1.91 -4.08
N LEU A 116 -10.89 -2.82 -3.65
CA LEU A 116 -10.60 -4.19 -3.26
C LEU A 116 -11.48 -5.21 -4.00
N ASN A 117 -12.31 -4.76 -4.94
CA ASN A 117 -13.14 -5.63 -5.76
C ASN A 117 -12.31 -6.74 -6.42
N ARG A 118 -12.92 -7.93 -6.52
CA ARG A 118 -12.28 -9.15 -7.03
C ARG A 118 -11.09 -9.65 -6.18
N ASN A 119 -11.07 -9.29 -4.90
CA ASN A 119 -10.35 -10.03 -3.87
C ASN A 119 -11.34 -10.93 -3.09
N PRO A 120 -10.91 -12.08 -2.52
CA PRO A 120 -11.77 -12.89 -1.64
C PRO A 120 -12.41 -12.09 -0.50
N VAL A 121 -11.71 -11.09 0.05
CA VAL A 121 -12.25 -10.22 1.11
C VAL A 121 -13.49 -9.42 0.66
N SER A 122 -13.64 -9.13 -0.63
CA SER A 122 -14.74 -8.28 -1.13
C SER A 122 -16.11 -8.98 -1.13
N VAL A 123 -16.14 -10.32 -1.02
CA VAL A 123 -17.39 -11.11 -1.02
C VAL A 123 -17.85 -11.52 0.38
N ILE A 124 -17.11 -11.15 1.44
CA ILE A 124 -17.48 -11.54 2.80
C ILE A 124 -18.78 -10.84 3.24
N THR A 125 -19.51 -11.52 4.12
CA THR A 125 -20.74 -10.97 4.70
C THR A 125 -20.45 -9.65 5.39
N LYS A 126 -21.21 -8.61 5.05
CA LYS A 126 -21.08 -7.26 5.64
C LYS A 126 -19.77 -6.53 5.35
N TYR A 127 -19.00 -6.96 4.35
CA TYR A 127 -17.77 -6.28 3.89
C TYR A 127 -17.91 -4.75 3.83
N ARG A 128 -18.85 -4.24 3.03
CA ARG A 128 -19.06 -2.80 2.86
C ARG A 128 -19.44 -2.11 4.17
N ASP A 129 -20.41 -2.66 4.91
CA ASP A 129 -20.83 -2.12 6.20
C ASP A 129 -19.61 -2.01 7.16
N GLN A 130 -18.75 -3.03 7.20
CA GLN A 130 -17.54 -3.04 8.02
C GLN A 130 -16.55 -1.95 7.59
N VAL A 131 -16.25 -1.80 6.29
CA VAL A 131 -15.38 -0.74 5.78
C VAL A 131 -15.94 0.64 6.14
N VAL A 132 -17.23 0.88 5.90
CA VAL A 132 -17.89 2.16 6.19
C VAL A 132 -17.85 2.49 7.68
N LEU A 133 -17.99 1.50 8.56
CA LEU A 133 -18.00 1.75 10.02
C LEU A 133 -16.61 1.94 10.62
N LEU A 134 -15.59 1.29 10.06
CA LEU A 134 -14.22 1.34 10.56
C LEU A 134 -13.45 2.54 10.00
N SER A 135 -13.62 2.84 8.72
CA SER A 135 -12.98 3.99 8.07
C SER A 135 -13.61 5.31 8.52
N ARG A 136 -12.81 6.36 8.60
CA ARG A 136 -13.27 7.73 8.91
C ARG A 136 -13.30 8.65 7.68
N SER A 137 -12.51 8.31 6.66
CA SER A 137 -12.21 9.18 5.53
C SER A 137 -12.75 8.69 4.19
N ILE A 138 -12.99 7.37 4.03
CA ILE A 138 -13.36 6.78 2.73
C ILE A 138 -14.69 7.35 2.24
N ARG A 139 -14.66 7.82 0.99
CA ARG A 139 -15.77 8.41 0.23
C ARG A 139 -16.20 7.53 -0.93
N GLU A 140 -15.31 6.67 -1.43
CA GLU A 140 -15.61 5.72 -2.49
C GLU A 140 -15.01 4.35 -2.14
N LEU A 141 -15.84 3.30 -2.26
CA LEU A 141 -15.43 1.92 -2.10
C LEU A 141 -15.86 1.10 -3.31
N ASP A 142 -14.90 0.47 -3.98
CA ASP A 142 -15.12 -0.41 -5.12
C ASP A 142 -15.94 0.23 -6.26
N GLY A 143 -15.65 1.50 -6.58
CA GLY A 143 -16.36 2.25 -7.61
C GLY A 143 -17.74 2.74 -7.19
N LYS A 144 -18.07 2.69 -5.89
CA LYS A 144 -19.36 3.13 -5.34
C LYS A 144 -19.17 4.13 -4.21
N ASP A 145 -19.77 5.30 -4.37
CA ASP A 145 -19.79 6.36 -3.37
C ASP A 145 -20.35 5.87 -2.03
N ILE A 146 -19.72 6.28 -0.94
CA ILE A 146 -20.20 6.15 0.43
C ILE A 146 -20.76 7.51 0.83
N THR A 147 -22.08 7.57 0.98
CA THR A 147 -22.74 8.82 1.35
C THR A 147 -22.75 9.00 2.87
N ASP A 148 -22.82 10.25 3.33
CA ASP A 148 -22.99 10.54 4.76
C ASP A 148 -24.28 9.93 5.32
N GLN A 149 -25.33 9.86 4.50
CA GLN A 149 -26.60 9.22 4.88
C GLN A 149 -26.44 7.72 5.10
N GLU A 150 -25.71 7.01 4.23
CA GLU A 150 -25.38 5.58 4.41
C GLU A 150 -24.62 5.37 5.72
N ARG A 151 -23.59 6.18 5.96
CA ARG A 151 -22.78 6.12 7.17
C ARG A 151 -23.63 6.37 8.43
N GLN A 152 -24.44 7.42 8.43
CA GLN A 152 -25.35 7.74 9.54
C GLN A 152 -26.39 6.64 9.75
N TYR A 153 -26.94 6.08 8.67
CA TYR A 153 -27.89 4.98 8.72
C TYR A 153 -27.27 3.74 9.37
N LEU A 154 -26.07 3.32 8.95
CA LEU A 154 -25.35 2.20 9.55
C LEU A 154 -25.05 2.46 11.02
N VAL A 155 -24.55 3.63 11.39
CA VAL A 155 -24.34 4.01 12.80
C VAL A 155 -25.64 3.94 13.60
N SER A 156 -26.75 4.40 13.04
CA SER A 156 -28.07 4.37 13.70
C SER A 156 -28.61 2.94 13.85
N LEU A 157 -28.44 2.09 12.84
CA LEU A 157 -28.84 0.68 12.89
C LEU A 157 -28.16 -0.05 14.03
N ILE A 158 -26.86 0.15 14.17
CA ILE A 158 -26.13 -0.57 15.20
C ILE A 158 -26.37 0.08 16.58
N SER A 159 -26.63 1.38 16.63
CA SER A 159 -27.09 2.04 17.87
C SER A 159 -28.46 1.54 18.33
N ARG A 160 -29.38 1.21 17.40
CA ARG A 160 -30.64 0.51 17.71
C ARG A 160 -30.39 -0.93 18.16
N LYS A 161 -29.46 -1.64 17.50
CA LYS A 161 -28.96 -2.94 17.95
C LYS A 161 -28.10 -2.88 19.21
N LYS A 162 -27.81 -1.72 19.84
CA LYS A 162 -27.25 -1.71 21.21
C LYS A 162 -28.24 -2.18 22.27
N GLN A 163 -29.52 -2.32 21.91
CA GLN A 163 -30.46 -3.12 22.68
C GLN A 163 -30.30 -4.64 22.42
N GLY A 164 -29.33 -5.07 21.58
CA GLY A 164 -29.01 -6.46 21.22
C GLY A 164 -27.57 -6.65 20.66
N SER A 165 -26.59 -6.74 21.57
CA SER A 165 -25.19 -7.23 21.47
C SER A 165 -24.20 -6.67 20.41
N MET A 166 -24.54 -6.53 19.13
CA MET A 166 -23.53 -6.43 18.04
C MET A 166 -22.68 -5.14 18.02
N TYR A 167 -23.16 -3.96 18.45
CA TYR A 167 -22.28 -2.77 18.58
C TYR A 167 -21.40 -2.86 19.81
N ALA A 168 -21.88 -3.49 20.89
CA ALA A 168 -21.00 -3.74 22.02
C ALA A 168 -19.86 -4.60 21.50
N ASP A 169 -20.13 -5.62 20.69
CA ASP A 169 -19.08 -6.41 20.06
C ASP A 169 -18.23 -5.61 19.08
N ILE A 170 -18.75 -4.76 18.18
CA ILE A 170 -17.90 -3.96 17.24
C ILE A 170 -17.15 -2.81 17.93
N LYS A 171 -17.75 -2.12 18.90
CA LYS A 171 -17.09 -1.04 19.66
C LYS A 171 -16.14 -1.63 20.69
N LYS A 172 -16.52 -2.69 21.40
CA LYS A 172 -15.63 -3.47 22.26
C LYS A 172 -14.56 -4.14 21.41
N LYS A 173 -14.80 -4.57 20.17
CA LYS A 173 -13.78 -5.13 19.25
C LYS A 173 -12.97 -4.03 18.57
N LYS A 174 -13.48 -2.82 18.40
CA LYS A 174 -12.68 -1.64 18.02
C LYS A 174 -11.86 -1.15 19.21
N GLU A 175 -12.38 -1.24 20.42
CA GLU A 175 -11.71 -0.92 21.67
C GLU A 175 -10.75 -2.04 22.08
N ASP A 176 -11.06 -3.30 21.82
CA ASP A 176 -10.31 -4.53 22.13
C ASP A 176 -9.32 -4.79 21.02
N LEU A 177 -9.61 -4.61 19.72
CA LEU A 177 -8.54 -4.44 18.72
C LEU A 177 -7.76 -3.18 19.03
N SER A 178 -8.33 -2.02 19.39
CA SER A 178 -7.46 -0.88 19.76
C SER A 178 -6.64 -1.18 21.02
N LYS A 179 -7.15 -2.02 21.93
CA LYS A 179 -6.50 -2.47 23.16
C LYS A 179 -5.55 -3.63 22.94
N GLU A 180 -5.73 -4.50 21.96
CA GLU A 180 -4.86 -5.62 21.53
C GLU A 180 -3.85 -5.13 20.49
N MET A 181 -4.18 -4.10 19.74
CA MET A 181 -3.26 -3.22 19.01
C MET A 181 -2.50 -2.30 19.96
N THR A 182 -2.98 -2.09 21.19
CA THR A 182 -2.21 -1.54 22.32
C THR A 182 -1.80 -2.60 23.37
N VAL A 183 -2.05 -3.89 23.12
CA VAL A 183 -1.70 -5.07 23.95
C VAL A 183 -1.32 -6.18 22.99
N ASN A 184 -0.19 -5.89 22.37
CA ASN A 184 0.86 -6.76 21.82
C ASN A 184 1.89 -5.87 21.08
N GLY A 185 1.98 -4.57 21.43
CA GLY A 185 3.01 -3.66 20.94
C GLY A 185 2.88 -3.19 19.48
N HIS A 186 1.96 -3.69 18.65
CA HIS A 186 2.06 -3.48 17.20
C HIS A 186 1.81 -2.06 16.67
N HIS A 187 0.90 -1.25 17.23
CA HIS A 187 0.73 0.14 16.75
C HIS A 187 1.90 1.05 17.17
N PHE A 188 2.43 0.82 18.38
CA PHE A 188 3.66 1.47 18.86
C PHE A 188 4.87 0.96 18.06
N GLN A 189 4.87 -0.32 17.64
CA GLN A 189 5.89 -0.90 16.77
C GLN A 189 5.82 -0.39 15.34
N ILE A 190 4.68 -0.19 14.67
CA ILE A 190 4.70 0.26 13.26
C ILE A 190 5.36 1.64 13.14
N HIS A 191 5.01 2.58 14.02
CA HIS A 191 5.67 3.89 14.04
C HIS A 191 7.13 3.81 14.51
N GLN A 192 7.45 2.94 15.49
CA GLN A 192 8.84 2.73 15.92
C GLN A 192 9.69 1.99 14.89
N GLN A 193 9.12 1.03 14.19
CA GLN A 193 9.72 0.24 13.13
C GLN A 193 9.96 1.15 11.94
N LYS A 194 8.96 1.93 11.52
CA LYS A 194 9.13 3.00 10.53
C LYS A 194 10.24 3.96 10.95
N LYS A 195 10.21 4.47 12.19
CA LYS A 195 11.26 5.35 12.71
C LYS A 195 12.63 4.69 12.69
N PHE A 196 12.72 3.43 13.13
CA PHE A 196 13.95 2.63 13.13
C PHE A 196 14.47 2.41 11.71
N LEU A 197 13.60 2.04 10.75
CA LEU A 197 13.95 1.89 9.33
C LEU A 197 14.47 3.22 8.77
N LEU A 198 13.79 4.34 9.08
CA LEU A 198 14.21 5.68 8.66
C LEU A 198 15.56 6.10 9.27
N GLU A 199 15.80 5.76 10.54
CA GLU A 199 17.05 6.06 11.27
C GLU A 199 18.23 5.21 10.80
N ASN A 200 17.98 3.97 10.38
CA ASN A 200 19.00 3.04 9.88
C ASN A 200 19.18 3.08 8.36
N MET A 201 18.39 3.87 7.63
CA MET A 201 18.70 4.16 6.24
C MET A 201 20.03 4.92 6.18
N GLY A 202 20.95 4.43 5.35
CA GLY A 202 22.25 5.07 5.13
C GLY A 202 22.10 6.54 4.70
N PRO A 203 23.17 7.35 4.84
CA PRO A 203 23.11 8.76 4.47
C PRO A 203 22.61 8.89 3.03
N HIS A 204 21.74 9.88 2.80
CA HIS A 204 21.33 10.28 1.46
C HIS A 204 22.57 10.42 0.59
N LYS A 205 22.82 9.42 -0.27
CA LYS A 205 23.84 9.54 -1.30
C LYS A 205 23.26 10.44 -2.38
N THR A 206 23.21 11.74 -2.11
CA THR A 206 23.24 12.74 -3.18
C THR A 206 24.64 12.63 -3.76
N GLY A 207 24.89 11.62 -4.60
CA GLY A 207 26.12 11.58 -5.39
C GLY A 207 26.19 12.92 -6.10
N GLY A 208 27.24 13.70 -5.82
CA GLY A 208 27.36 15.15 -6.07
C GLY A 208 27.31 15.61 -7.53
N ARG A 209 26.28 15.19 -8.26
CA ARG A 209 25.78 15.79 -9.47
C ARG A 209 24.35 16.18 -9.12
N ASP A 210 24.12 17.49 -8.96
CA ASP A 210 22.77 18.04 -8.97
C ASP A 210 22.14 17.67 -10.30
N LEU A 211 21.47 16.52 -10.34
CA LEU A 211 20.67 16.08 -11.46
C LEU A 211 19.26 16.65 -11.28
N ASP A 212 19.19 17.96 -11.06
CA ASP A 212 17.96 18.77 -11.01
C ASP A 212 17.11 18.65 -12.30
N GLY A 213 17.64 17.98 -13.33
CA GLY A 213 16.96 17.66 -14.58
C GLY A 213 16.43 16.24 -14.73
N ILE A 214 16.57 15.33 -13.74
CA ILE A 214 15.93 14.02 -13.86
C ILE A 214 14.42 14.17 -13.70
N ALA A 215 13.67 13.54 -14.61
CA ALA A 215 12.24 13.69 -14.76
C ALA A 215 11.49 13.42 -13.44
N GLU A 216 10.63 14.37 -13.04
CA GLU A 216 9.68 14.20 -11.94
C GLU A 216 8.66 13.06 -12.21
N THR A 217 8.62 12.58 -13.46
CA THR A 217 7.76 11.49 -13.93
C THR A 217 8.55 10.51 -14.77
N ILE A 218 8.53 9.24 -14.40
CA ILE A 218 9.24 8.17 -15.11
C ILE A 218 8.25 7.04 -15.44
N SER A 219 8.24 6.62 -16.70
CA SER A 219 7.64 5.36 -17.15
C SER A 219 8.67 4.25 -17.19
N PHE A 220 8.21 3.00 -17.26
CA PHE A 220 9.11 1.86 -17.36
C PHE A 220 9.98 1.88 -18.61
N ASP A 221 9.45 2.33 -19.75
CA ASP A 221 10.24 2.47 -20.99
C ASP A 221 11.37 3.49 -20.79
N ASN A 222 11.06 4.66 -20.21
CA ASN A 222 12.06 5.67 -19.89
C ASN A 222 13.08 5.16 -18.86
N PHE A 223 12.63 4.33 -17.91
CA PHE A 223 13.50 3.70 -16.93
C PHE A 223 14.45 2.69 -17.56
N LYS A 224 13.96 1.81 -18.45
CA LYS A 224 14.77 0.85 -19.20
C LYS A 224 15.85 1.56 -20.01
N ASP A 225 15.48 2.61 -20.73
CA ASP A 225 16.41 3.43 -21.50
C ASP A 225 17.45 4.11 -20.59
N MET A 226 17.01 4.69 -19.47
CA MET A 226 17.90 5.33 -18.50
C MET A 226 18.87 4.32 -17.87
N TYR A 227 18.38 3.15 -17.48
CA TYR A 227 19.19 2.08 -16.88
C TYR A 227 20.20 1.57 -17.91
N TYR A 228 19.77 1.23 -19.12
CA TYR A 228 20.64 0.79 -20.21
C TYR A 228 21.71 1.82 -20.55
N ASN A 229 21.36 3.10 -20.65
CA ASN A 229 22.34 4.17 -20.91
C ASN A 229 23.38 4.32 -19.79
N LYS A 230 23.04 3.92 -18.57
CA LYS A 230 23.92 4.06 -17.39
C LYS A 230 24.79 2.82 -17.14
N THR A 231 24.24 1.63 -17.33
CA THR A 231 24.90 0.36 -16.99
C THR A 231 25.40 -0.41 -18.21
N GLY A 232 24.88 -0.09 -19.41
CA GLY A 232 25.11 -0.87 -20.63
C GLY A 232 24.32 -2.18 -20.68
N GLN A 233 23.43 -2.43 -19.71
CA GLN A 233 22.60 -3.63 -19.57
C GLN A 233 21.14 -3.25 -19.46
N LEU A 234 20.22 -4.09 -19.96
CA LEU A 234 18.80 -3.90 -19.64
C LEU A 234 18.60 -4.26 -18.15
N PRO A 235 17.65 -3.61 -17.45
CA PRO A 235 17.35 -4.00 -16.07
C PRO A 235 16.85 -5.44 -16.08
N ASP A 236 17.61 -6.35 -15.46
CA ASP A 236 17.28 -7.77 -15.41
C ASP A 236 15.92 -7.95 -14.74
N THR A 237 14.97 -8.52 -15.49
CA THR A 237 13.67 -8.94 -14.96
C THR A 237 13.73 -10.34 -14.34
N ASP A 238 14.81 -11.11 -14.54
CA ASP A 238 14.77 -12.58 -14.39
C ASP A 238 16.01 -13.29 -13.79
N GLU A 239 17.09 -12.60 -13.42
CA GLU A 239 18.26 -13.30 -12.85
C GLU A 239 18.10 -13.65 -11.36
N GLU A 240 17.15 -14.54 -11.03
CA GLU A 240 17.22 -15.39 -9.81
C GLU A 240 16.22 -16.57 -9.75
N ILE A 241 15.58 -16.98 -10.86
CA ILE A 241 14.67 -18.17 -10.85
C ILE A 241 15.39 -19.50 -11.17
N GLU A 242 16.68 -19.49 -11.55
CA GLU A 242 17.41 -20.71 -11.93
C GLU A 242 18.51 -21.18 -10.95
N GLN A 243 18.36 -20.92 -9.64
CA GLN A 243 19.26 -21.49 -8.61
C GLN A 243 18.57 -22.19 -7.43
N LEU A 244 17.31 -22.62 -7.57
CA LEU A 244 16.66 -23.52 -6.60
C LEU A 244 15.88 -24.68 -7.29
N GLN A 245 16.59 -25.46 -8.11
CA GLN A 245 16.32 -26.90 -8.27
C GLN A 245 17.21 -27.70 -7.32
#